data_AF-A0A2D8X175-F1
#
_entry.id   AF-A0A2D8X175-F1
#
_cell.length_a   1.000
_cell.length_b   1.000
_cell.length_c   1.000
_cell.angle_alpha   90.00
_cell.angle_beta   90.00
_cell.angle_gamma   90.00
#
_symmetry.space_group_name_H-M   'P 1'
#
loop_
_entity.id
_entity.type
_entity.pdbx_description
1 polymer ?
#
loop_
_entity_poly.entity_id
_entity_poly.type
_entity_poly.pdbx_seq_one_letter_code
_entity_poly.pdbx_strand_id
1 'polypeptide(L)'
;MRGATLALMLGLPAAAQQQPLSASDWLSGSLKAPPRESSSWRPGQKPPPGVEGAAGNPRPVAPSGSVGQVQVTRLGHGDPDAAGTQSPRRAGLPADLWQGSATADLLDPIRQTPARLPAMTALMLRLLTAQLPPPIPGPADAPADTDSGADTGAGPAAVESGQLLLARADRLLDMGALDRAQALLMATGAGDPQIFRRLFDIALLEGDESRACDIMNTTPGIAPSFAARIFCLAQTGDWAAAAISLSGAERLRLISADQALLMQHFLDDTFVDSGEVLEPSQPMTPLNFRIFEAIGQPLPSLGLPIAFAQSDLRANNGWKTRLEAAERLARIGAIDPGRLRAIYAEQKPPASGGVWERAGAMRTLEAALAQGDPAAALPAAFDQFRAAGMADVLAAMVADELPPNLEGRAGEVASWLRQWQGLPAATPLPTDPVLLSGQTPPPAQRRGEALLAAMADIDAGLDGDLARAGRGLAVLRGLGLEADADLAAAQLSLLPVMTKAPQ
;
A
#
# COMPACT_ATOMS: atom_id res chain seq x y z
N MET A 1 -98.40 7.78 12.96
CA MET A 1 -98.65 6.33 12.82
C MET A 1 -98.66 5.99 11.33
N ARG A 2 -97.54 5.49 10.81
CA ARG A 2 -97.38 5.08 9.40
C ARG A 2 -96.39 3.91 9.38
N GLY A 3 -96.66 2.90 8.56
CA GLY A 3 -95.72 1.84 8.24
C GLY A 3 -96.41 0.51 7.99
N ALA A 4 -96.67 0.21 6.72
CA ALA A 4 -96.98 -1.14 6.24
C ALA A 4 -95.87 -1.56 5.27
N THR A 5 -95.28 -2.70 5.57
CA THR A 5 -94.13 -3.35 4.94
C THR A 5 -94.54 -4.00 3.62
N LEU A 6 -93.74 -3.82 2.56
CA LEU A 6 -93.81 -4.65 1.36
C LEU A 6 -92.40 -4.97 0.87
N ALA A 7 -92.10 -6.27 0.80
CA ALA A 7 -90.92 -6.84 0.20
C ALA A 7 -91.11 -7.00 -1.32
N LEU A 8 -90.07 -6.76 -2.12
CA LEU A 8 -89.91 -7.43 -3.41
C LEU A 8 -88.45 -7.40 -3.89
N MET A 9 -88.03 -8.55 -4.41
CA MET A 9 -86.70 -8.90 -4.89
C MET A 9 -86.34 -8.29 -6.26
N LEU A 10 -85.08 -7.88 -6.37
CA LEU A 10 -84.10 -8.09 -7.46
C LEU A 10 -84.56 -8.05 -8.93
N GLY A 11 -84.12 -6.99 -9.62
CA GLY A 11 -83.75 -6.99 -11.03
C GLY A 11 -82.53 -6.09 -11.24
N LEU A 12 -81.38 -6.68 -11.61
CA LEU A 12 -80.15 -5.95 -11.95
C LEU A 12 -80.23 -5.39 -13.38
N PRO A 13 -80.01 -4.09 -13.62
CA PRO A 13 -79.60 -3.60 -14.93
C PRO A 13 -78.07 -3.62 -15.06
N ALA A 14 -77.60 -3.99 -16.24
CA ALA A 14 -76.19 -4.03 -16.62
C ALA A 14 -75.54 -2.63 -16.49
N ALA A 15 -74.51 -2.54 -15.65
CA ALA A 15 -73.63 -1.37 -15.62
C ALA A 15 -72.58 -1.51 -16.73
N ALA A 16 -72.58 -0.56 -17.65
CA ALA A 16 -71.46 -0.31 -18.56
C ALA A 16 -70.20 -0.04 -17.73
N GLN A 17 -69.15 -0.83 -17.93
CA GLN A 17 -67.85 -0.58 -17.31
C GLN A 17 -67.29 0.73 -17.88
N GLN A 18 -67.30 1.77 -17.04
CA GLN A 18 -66.46 2.95 -17.23
C GLN A 18 -65.00 2.50 -17.25
N GLN A 19 -64.30 2.85 -18.34
CA GLN A 19 -62.85 2.73 -18.41
C GLN A 19 -62.22 3.51 -17.25
N PRO A 20 -61.18 2.97 -16.60
CA PRO A 20 -60.50 3.68 -15.53
C PRO A 20 -59.92 4.98 -16.07
N LEU A 21 -60.24 6.09 -15.41
CA LEU A 21 -59.65 7.41 -15.62
C LEU A 21 -58.14 7.28 -15.42
N SER A 22 -57.40 7.25 -16.52
CA SER A 22 -55.95 7.34 -16.50
C SER A 22 -55.54 8.70 -15.98
N ALA A 23 -55.06 8.73 -14.74
CA ALA A 23 -54.43 9.88 -14.11
C ALA A 23 -53.12 10.19 -14.84
N SER A 24 -53.17 11.06 -15.86
CA SER A 24 -52.07 11.91 -16.34
C SER A 24 -52.46 12.68 -17.61
N ASP A 25 -52.73 13.99 -17.46
CA ASP A 25 -53.13 14.93 -18.53
C ASP A 25 -52.00 15.34 -19.51
N TRP A 26 -50.81 14.74 -19.41
CA TRP A 26 -49.68 15.01 -20.33
C TRP A 26 -49.56 13.97 -21.47
N LEU A 27 -50.39 12.91 -21.46
CA LEU A 27 -50.41 11.86 -22.49
C LEU A 27 -51.46 12.09 -23.60
N SER A 28 -52.21 13.19 -23.56
CA SER A 28 -53.30 13.50 -24.50
C SER A 28 -52.89 14.46 -25.63
N GLY A 29 -51.60 14.78 -25.75
CA GLY A 29 -51.06 15.61 -26.82
C GLY A 29 -50.80 14.80 -28.10
N SER A 30 -51.70 14.96 -29.08
CA SER A 30 -51.62 14.54 -30.48
C SER A 30 -50.21 14.27 -31.05
N LEU A 31 -49.84 12.99 -31.10
CA LEU A 31 -48.85 12.51 -32.07
C LEU A 31 -49.62 11.94 -33.27
N LYS A 32 -49.65 12.69 -34.37
CA LYS A 32 -49.69 12.05 -35.69
C LYS A 32 -48.46 11.15 -35.72
N ALA A 33 -48.64 9.86 -35.47
CA ALA A 33 -47.55 8.92 -35.59
C ALA A 33 -46.99 9.05 -37.02
N PRO A 34 -45.69 9.30 -37.21
CA PRO A 34 -45.09 9.13 -38.53
C PRO A 34 -45.38 7.70 -39.01
N PRO A 35 -45.45 7.44 -40.33
CA PRO A 35 -45.65 6.09 -40.84
C PRO A 35 -44.68 5.18 -40.10
N ARG A 36 -45.23 4.15 -39.42
CA ARG A 36 -44.42 3.17 -38.71
C ARG A 36 -43.49 2.53 -39.73
N GLU A 37 -42.24 2.99 -39.78
CA GLU A 37 -41.13 2.24 -40.34
C GLU A 37 -40.91 1.06 -39.40
N SER A 38 -41.69 0.00 -39.59
CA SER A 38 -41.36 -1.28 -38.99
C SER A 38 -40.05 -1.73 -39.63
N SER A 39 -38.97 -1.72 -38.87
CA SER A 39 -37.65 -2.24 -39.27
C SER A 39 -37.60 -3.77 -39.40
N SER A 40 -38.75 -4.45 -39.29
CA SER A 40 -38.85 -5.91 -39.38
C SER A 40 -39.43 -6.35 -40.73
N TRP A 41 -38.66 -7.19 -41.41
CA TRP A 41 -39.11 -7.91 -42.60
C TRP A 41 -40.16 -8.95 -42.22
N ARG A 42 -41.27 -8.99 -42.96
CA ARG A 42 -42.25 -10.07 -42.80
C ARG A 42 -41.63 -11.39 -43.27
N PRO A 43 -41.83 -12.50 -42.53
CA PRO A 43 -41.38 -13.82 -42.97
C PRO A 43 -41.92 -14.11 -44.39
N GLY A 44 -41.02 -14.38 -45.34
CA GLY A 44 -41.34 -14.69 -46.74
C GLY A 44 -41.19 -13.55 -47.75
N GLN A 45 -40.86 -12.31 -47.34
CA GLN A 45 -40.49 -11.25 -48.29
C GLN A 45 -38.98 -11.19 -48.54
N LYS A 46 -38.59 -10.92 -49.80
CA LYS A 46 -37.19 -10.81 -50.21
C LYS A 46 -36.60 -9.50 -49.65
N PRO A 47 -35.49 -9.54 -48.89
CA PRO A 47 -34.89 -8.34 -48.32
C PRO A 47 -34.32 -7.41 -49.40
N PRO A 48 -34.11 -6.11 -49.11
CA PRO A 48 -33.55 -5.14 -50.03
C PRO A 48 -32.07 -5.48 -50.28
N PRO A 49 -31.55 -5.17 -51.48
CA PRO A 49 -30.13 -5.30 -51.74
C PRO A 49 -29.33 -4.37 -50.80
N GLY A 50 -28.30 -4.91 -50.13
CA GLY A 50 -27.36 -4.16 -49.29
C GLY A 50 -27.55 -4.27 -47.77
N VAL A 51 -28.51 -5.05 -47.27
CA VAL A 51 -28.73 -5.21 -45.81
C VAL A 51 -27.87 -6.35 -45.24
N GLU A 52 -27.10 -6.06 -44.19
CA GLU A 52 -26.29 -7.02 -43.45
C GLU A 52 -27.16 -8.06 -42.71
N GLY A 53 -27.03 -9.33 -43.09
CA GLY A 53 -27.81 -10.47 -42.59
C GLY A 53 -28.85 -11.04 -43.56
N ALA A 54 -28.96 -10.49 -44.77
CA ALA A 54 -29.80 -11.04 -45.84
C ALA A 54 -29.14 -12.28 -46.50
N ALA A 55 -29.94 -13.15 -47.13
CA ALA A 55 -29.43 -14.28 -47.90
C ALA A 55 -28.49 -13.78 -49.02
N GLY A 56 -27.18 -13.98 -48.85
CA GLY A 56 -26.11 -13.46 -49.72
C GLY A 56 -25.14 -12.48 -49.05
N ASN A 57 -25.46 -11.97 -47.85
CA ASN A 57 -24.57 -11.12 -47.05
C ASN A 57 -24.71 -11.48 -45.57
N PRO A 58 -24.15 -12.62 -45.11
CA PRO A 58 -24.30 -13.07 -43.72
C PRO A 58 -23.67 -12.04 -42.78
N ARG A 59 -24.32 -11.79 -41.64
CA ARG A 59 -23.66 -11.06 -40.54
C ARG A 59 -22.42 -11.83 -40.12
N PRO A 60 -21.32 -11.17 -39.74
CA PRO A 60 -20.21 -11.85 -39.09
C PRO A 60 -20.77 -12.51 -37.82
N VAL A 61 -20.89 -13.83 -37.88
CA VAL A 61 -21.14 -14.66 -36.72
C VAL A 61 -19.79 -14.99 -36.11
N ALA A 62 -19.72 -15.04 -34.79
CA ALA A 62 -18.51 -15.51 -34.12
C ALA A 62 -18.16 -16.90 -34.68
N PRO A 63 -16.90 -17.14 -35.10
CA PRO A 63 -16.49 -18.43 -35.65
C PRO A 63 -16.58 -19.58 -34.62
N SER A 64 -16.73 -19.26 -33.33
CA SER A 64 -16.98 -20.23 -32.25
C SER A 64 -17.98 -19.68 -31.21
N GLY A 65 -18.58 -20.60 -30.44
CA GLY A 65 -19.32 -20.30 -29.22
C GLY A 65 -18.46 -20.35 -27.95
N SER A 66 -17.13 -20.31 -28.09
CA SER A 66 -16.23 -20.33 -26.93
C SER A 66 -16.41 -19.03 -26.15
N VAL A 67 -16.75 -19.16 -24.87
CA VAL A 67 -16.78 -18.01 -23.96
C VAL A 67 -15.34 -17.54 -23.80
N GLY A 68 -14.99 -16.39 -24.41
CA GLY A 68 -13.72 -15.72 -24.10
C GLY A 68 -13.64 -15.46 -22.59
N GLN A 69 -12.43 -15.34 -22.05
CA GLN A 69 -12.26 -15.14 -20.60
C GLN A 69 -13.13 -13.98 -20.10
N VAL A 70 -14.08 -14.29 -19.22
CA VAL A 70 -14.98 -13.29 -18.64
C VAL A 70 -14.19 -12.52 -17.59
N GLN A 71 -13.60 -11.39 -17.97
CA GLN A 71 -13.07 -10.44 -17.01
C GLN A 71 -14.23 -9.65 -16.41
N VAL A 72 -14.46 -9.80 -15.11
CA VAL A 72 -15.49 -9.05 -14.39
C VAL A 72 -14.84 -7.83 -13.74
N THR A 73 -14.89 -6.69 -14.42
CA THR A 73 -14.57 -5.41 -13.79
C THR A 73 -15.87 -4.83 -13.24
N ARG A 74 -15.90 -4.42 -11.96
CA ARG A 74 -17.05 -3.67 -11.43
C ARG A 74 -17.18 -2.36 -12.21
N LEU A 75 -18.35 -2.12 -12.81
CA LEU A 75 -18.69 -0.84 -13.41
C LEU A 75 -18.52 0.27 -12.35
N GLY A 76 -17.57 1.19 -12.55
CA GLY A 76 -17.37 2.39 -11.72
C GLY A 76 -16.04 2.51 -11.00
N HIS A 77 -15.19 1.48 -10.98
CA HIS A 77 -13.82 1.58 -10.44
C HIS A 77 -12.81 1.32 -11.58
N GLY A 78 -11.80 2.18 -11.71
CA GLY A 78 -10.70 1.97 -12.65
C GLY A 78 -9.86 0.74 -12.30
N ASP A 79 -8.90 0.40 -13.16
CA ASP A 79 -7.95 -0.68 -12.88
C ASP A 79 -7.24 -0.44 -11.52
N PRO A 80 -7.34 -1.36 -10.53
CA PRO A 80 -6.69 -1.20 -9.24
C PRO A 80 -5.17 -1.06 -9.34
N ASP A 81 -4.53 -1.62 -10.37
CA ASP A 81 -3.09 -1.48 -10.58
C ASP A 81 -2.69 -0.04 -10.95
N ALA A 82 -3.65 0.77 -11.37
CA ALA A 82 -3.43 2.19 -11.65
C ALA A 82 -3.41 3.08 -10.40
N ALA A 83 -3.77 2.52 -9.23
CA ALA A 83 -3.98 3.30 -8.03
C ALA A 83 -2.71 3.92 -7.46
N GLY A 84 -2.89 5.04 -6.76
CA GLY A 84 -1.81 5.76 -6.10
C GLY A 84 -2.33 7.00 -5.37
N THR A 85 -1.49 7.54 -4.49
CA THR A 85 -1.81 8.71 -3.65
C THR A 85 -1.22 10.01 -4.20
N GLN A 86 -0.40 9.93 -5.24
CA GLN A 86 0.25 11.07 -5.88
C GLN A 86 0.39 10.87 -7.39
N SER A 87 0.29 11.94 -8.18
CA SER A 87 0.48 11.87 -9.63
C SER A 87 1.93 11.54 -10.01
N PRO A 88 2.20 10.99 -11.21
CA PRO A 88 3.57 10.71 -11.67
C PRO A 88 4.46 11.95 -11.62
N ARG A 89 3.91 13.11 -12.02
CA ARG A 89 4.62 14.40 -11.96
C ARG A 89 5.04 14.78 -10.54
N ARG A 90 4.15 14.62 -9.55
CA ARG A 90 4.49 14.90 -8.14
C ARG A 90 5.50 13.88 -7.61
N ALA A 91 5.42 12.64 -8.07
CA ALA A 91 6.40 11.61 -7.77
C ALA A 91 7.75 11.82 -8.47
N GLY A 92 7.85 12.73 -9.44
CA GLY A 92 9.03 12.90 -10.29
C GLY A 92 9.27 11.70 -11.22
N LEU A 93 8.26 10.89 -11.52
CA LEU A 93 8.38 9.67 -12.32
C LEU A 93 7.79 9.86 -13.73
N PRO A 94 8.35 9.20 -14.76
CA PRO A 94 7.74 9.15 -16.09
C PRO A 94 6.34 8.52 -16.02
N ALA A 95 5.36 9.12 -16.71
CA ALA A 95 3.99 8.59 -16.73
C ALA A 95 3.87 7.27 -17.52
N ASP A 96 4.81 7.00 -18.42
CA ASP A 96 4.91 5.80 -19.26
C ASP A 96 5.84 4.73 -18.66
N LEU A 97 6.09 4.77 -17.35
CA LEU A 97 7.09 3.91 -16.68
C LEU A 97 6.89 2.41 -16.96
N TRP A 98 5.63 1.95 -16.97
CA TRP A 98 5.27 0.55 -17.19
C TRP A 98 5.01 0.19 -18.66
N GLN A 99 5.29 1.10 -19.59
CA GLN A 99 5.07 0.85 -21.01
C GLN A 99 5.97 -0.27 -21.53
N GLY A 100 5.37 -1.29 -22.13
CA GLY A 100 6.07 -2.46 -22.66
C GLY A 100 6.41 -3.51 -21.61
N SER A 101 6.01 -3.32 -20.35
CA SER A 101 6.20 -4.29 -19.27
C SER A 101 4.96 -5.16 -19.10
N ALA A 102 5.15 -6.45 -18.81
CA ALA A 102 4.09 -7.33 -18.33
C ALA A 102 4.01 -7.25 -16.80
N THR A 103 2.81 -7.34 -16.22
CA THR A 103 2.64 -7.29 -14.76
C THR A 103 3.45 -8.36 -14.04
N ALA A 104 3.51 -9.59 -14.58
CA ALA A 104 4.29 -10.70 -14.01
C ALA A 104 5.78 -10.36 -13.86
N ASP A 105 6.36 -9.66 -14.83
CA ASP A 105 7.77 -9.26 -14.83
C ASP A 105 8.09 -8.21 -13.77
N LEU A 106 7.08 -7.52 -13.24
CA LEU A 106 7.25 -6.43 -12.26
C LEU A 106 7.10 -6.89 -10.81
N LEU A 107 6.37 -7.99 -10.54
CA LEU A 107 6.00 -8.38 -9.18
C LEU A 107 7.23 -8.67 -8.31
N ASP A 108 8.14 -9.50 -8.80
CA ASP A 108 9.34 -9.88 -8.05
C ASP A 108 10.34 -8.73 -7.92
N PRO A 109 10.67 -7.98 -9.00
CA PRO A 109 11.51 -6.78 -8.88
C PRO A 109 10.96 -5.77 -7.87
N ILE A 110 9.65 -5.50 -7.84
CA ILE A 110 9.06 -4.58 -6.87
C ILE A 110 9.24 -5.08 -5.43
N ARG A 111 9.03 -6.37 -5.19
CA ARG A 111 9.15 -6.96 -3.85
C ARG A 111 10.60 -7.04 -3.38
N GLN A 112 11.54 -7.31 -4.28
CA GLN A 112 12.90 -7.73 -3.92
C GLN A 112 13.98 -6.65 -4.09
N THR A 113 13.73 -5.62 -4.90
CA THR A 113 14.76 -4.58 -5.17
C THR A 113 15.22 -3.92 -3.87
N PRO A 114 16.53 -3.95 -3.55
CA PRO A 114 17.06 -3.27 -2.38
C PRO A 114 16.99 -1.74 -2.57
N ALA A 115 16.70 -1.04 -1.48
CA ALA A 115 16.61 0.42 -1.45
C ALA A 115 17.06 0.93 -0.07
N ARG A 116 18.33 0.66 0.26
CA ARG A 116 18.99 0.94 1.55
C ARG A 116 19.55 2.35 1.61
N LEU A 117 20.07 2.88 0.49
CA LEU A 117 20.55 4.26 0.44
C LEU A 117 19.34 5.20 0.62
N PRO A 118 19.38 6.25 1.47
CA PRO A 118 18.21 7.08 1.72
C PRO A 118 17.57 7.69 0.46
N ALA A 119 18.37 8.09 -0.54
CA ALA A 119 17.85 8.53 -1.84
C ALA A 119 17.06 7.41 -2.56
N MET A 120 17.54 6.17 -2.51
CA MET A 120 16.85 5.01 -3.10
C MET A 120 15.61 4.60 -2.30
N THR A 121 15.65 4.67 -0.97
CA THR A 121 14.47 4.48 -0.13
C THR A 121 13.38 5.50 -0.50
N ALA A 122 13.73 6.78 -0.61
CA ALA A 122 12.79 7.84 -0.97
C ALA A 122 12.21 7.66 -2.40
N LEU A 123 13.04 7.25 -3.36
CA LEU A 123 12.61 6.92 -4.73
C LEU A 123 11.68 5.69 -4.74
N MET A 124 12.02 4.62 -4.01
CA MET A 124 11.18 3.44 -3.86
C MET A 124 9.81 3.82 -3.30
N LEU A 125 9.76 4.58 -2.21
CA LEU A 125 8.49 4.99 -1.62
C LEU A 125 7.64 5.84 -2.59
N ARG A 126 8.25 6.73 -3.39
CA ARG A 126 7.54 7.48 -4.44
C ARG A 126 7.00 6.57 -5.55
N LEU A 127 7.78 5.57 -5.98
CA LEU A 127 7.36 4.58 -6.96
C LEU A 127 6.16 3.77 -6.46
N LEU A 128 6.25 3.27 -5.22
CA LEU A 128 5.23 2.42 -4.62
C LEU A 128 3.91 3.16 -4.34
N THR A 129 3.89 4.49 -4.29
CA THR A 129 2.67 5.28 -4.05
C THR A 129 2.19 6.11 -5.26
N ALA A 130 2.94 6.15 -6.37
CA ALA A 130 2.55 6.90 -7.56
C ALA A 130 1.34 6.31 -8.31
N GLN A 131 0.43 7.16 -8.76
CA GLN A 131 -0.68 6.79 -9.64
C GLN A 131 -0.16 6.65 -11.07
N LEU A 132 0.14 5.42 -11.51
CA LEU A 132 0.73 5.12 -12.82
C LEU A 132 -0.27 4.35 -13.68
N PRO A 133 -0.37 4.55 -15.00
CA PRO A 133 -1.21 3.71 -15.87
C PRO A 133 -0.83 2.23 -15.70
N PRO A 134 -1.77 1.28 -15.79
CA PRO A 134 -1.46 -0.13 -15.63
C PRO A 134 -0.48 -0.61 -16.71
N PRO A 135 0.33 -1.64 -16.45
CA PRO A 135 1.28 -2.16 -17.43
C PRO A 135 0.58 -2.60 -18.71
N ILE A 136 1.15 -2.20 -19.86
CA ILE A 136 0.69 -2.63 -21.18
C ILE A 136 1.83 -3.47 -21.76
N PRO A 137 1.66 -4.79 -21.90
CA PRO A 137 2.73 -5.66 -22.40
C PRO A 137 3.13 -5.25 -23.82
N GLY A 138 4.42 -5.37 -24.12
CA GLY A 138 4.95 -5.09 -25.44
C GLY A 138 4.50 -6.13 -26.48
N PRO A 139 4.65 -5.86 -27.78
CA PRO A 139 4.24 -6.79 -28.85
C PRO A 139 4.98 -8.14 -28.83
N ALA A 140 6.16 -8.21 -28.19
CA ALA A 140 6.90 -9.47 -28.00
C ALA A 140 6.32 -10.34 -26.88
N ASP A 141 5.63 -9.72 -25.91
CA ASP A 141 5.06 -10.35 -24.73
C ASP A 141 3.51 -10.38 -24.79
N ALA A 142 2.94 -9.93 -25.92
CA ALA A 142 1.53 -10.11 -26.20
C ALA A 142 1.24 -11.61 -26.15
N PRO A 143 0.19 -12.06 -25.43
CA PRO A 143 -0.16 -13.47 -25.43
C PRO A 143 -0.32 -13.88 -26.89
N ALA A 144 0.48 -14.85 -27.32
CA ALA A 144 0.30 -15.45 -28.64
C ALA A 144 -1.19 -15.82 -28.73
N ASP A 145 -1.84 -15.46 -29.83
CA ASP A 145 -3.22 -15.86 -30.11
C ASP A 145 -3.28 -17.39 -29.94
N THR A 146 -3.69 -17.83 -28.75
CA THR A 146 -3.72 -19.24 -28.40
C THR A 146 -5.05 -19.73 -28.92
N ASP A 147 -5.05 -20.05 -30.21
CA ASP A 147 -6.07 -20.85 -30.90
C ASP A 147 -6.14 -22.30 -30.36
N SER A 148 -5.59 -22.58 -29.17
CA SER A 148 -5.64 -23.89 -28.54
C SER A 148 -6.97 -24.05 -27.78
N GLY A 149 -7.98 -24.54 -28.49
CA GLY A 149 -9.14 -25.22 -27.92
C GLY A 149 -8.77 -26.52 -27.20
N ALA A 150 -7.86 -26.45 -26.22
CA ALA A 150 -7.50 -27.54 -25.33
C ALA A 150 -8.05 -27.21 -23.94
N ASP A 151 -9.12 -27.93 -23.59
CA ASP A 151 -9.82 -27.93 -22.30
C ASP A 151 -8.96 -28.59 -21.20
N THR A 152 -7.71 -28.14 -21.05
CA THR A 152 -6.90 -28.42 -19.87
C THR A 152 -7.05 -27.24 -18.93
N GLY A 153 -7.81 -27.42 -17.84
CA GLY A 153 -8.13 -26.41 -16.82
C GLY A 153 -6.94 -25.88 -16.00
N ALA A 154 -5.77 -25.74 -16.62
CA ALA A 154 -4.57 -25.10 -16.09
C ALA A 154 -3.84 -24.39 -17.24
N GLY A 155 -4.47 -23.34 -17.79
CA GLY A 155 -3.72 -22.32 -18.53
C GLY A 155 -2.80 -21.56 -17.56
N PRO A 156 -1.70 -20.93 -18.04
CA PRO A 156 -0.93 -20.01 -17.19
C PRO A 156 -1.90 -18.98 -16.63
N ALA A 157 -1.95 -18.87 -15.29
CA ALA A 157 -2.91 -18.03 -14.59
C ALA A 157 -2.87 -16.62 -15.20
N ALA A 158 -3.97 -16.20 -15.83
CA ALA A 158 -4.12 -14.83 -16.27
C ALA A 158 -3.85 -13.96 -15.02
N VAL A 159 -2.85 -13.09 -15.10
CA VAL A 159 -2.52 -12.19 -14.00
C VAL A 159 -3.74 -11.31 -13.76
N GLU A 160 -4.47 -11.58 -12.68
CA GLU A 160 -5.65 -10.84 -12.27
C GLU A 160 -5.29 -9.37 -12.03
N SER A 161 -6.14 -8.45 -12.50
CA SER A 161 -6.01 -7.00 -12.21
C SER A 161 -5.92 -6.78 -10.70
N GLY A 162 -4.94 -6.00 -10.26
CA GLY A 162 -4.71 -5.69 -8.84
C GLY A 162 -3.49 -6.38 -8.22
N GLN A 163 -2.83 -7.29 -8.93
CA GLN A 163 -1.62 -7.95 -8.42
C GLN A 163 -0.44 -6.98 -8.26
N LEU A 164 -0.33 -5.98 -9.14
CA LEU A 164 0.73 -4.96 -9.01
C LEU A 164 0.46 -4.07 -7.79
N LEU A 165 -0.79 -3.68 -7.56
CA LEU A 165 -1.21 -2.96 -6.36
C LEU A 165 -0.84 -3.73 -5.10
N LEU A 166 -1.19 -5.02 -5.02
CA LEU A 166 -0.88 -5.85 -3.87
C LEU A 166 0.63 -6.01 -3.67
N ALA A 167 1.40 -6.22 -4.75
CA ALA A 167 2.86 -6.28 -4.65
C ALA A 167 3.47 -4.98 -4.12
N ARG A 168 2.94 -3.82 -4.52
CA ARG A 168 3.37 -2.51 -4.02
C ARG A 168 3.00 -2.31 -2.54
N ALA A 169 1.80 -2.71 -2.14
CA ALA A 169 1.36 -2.66 -0.74
C ALA A 169 2.17 -3.60 0.16
N ASP A 170 2.38 -4.83 -0.27
CA ASP A 170 3.20 -5.82 0.44
C ASP A 170 4.64 -5.30 0.60
N ARG A 171 5.21 -4.69 -0.45
CA ARG A 171 6.52 -4.04 -0.36
C ARG A 171 6.55 -2.88 0.65
N LEU A 172 5.50 -2.06 0.72
CA LEU A 172 5.41 -0.99 1.73
C LEU A 172 5.32 -1.56 3.16
N LEU A 173 4.63 -2.68 3.36
CA LEU A 173 4.58 -3.39 4.64
C LEU A 173 5.95 -3.94 5.03
N ASP A 174 6.67 -4.55 4.09
CA ASP A 174 8.04 -5.04 4.31
C ASP A 174 9.00 -3.91 4.69
N MET A 175 8.77 -2.71 4.15
CA MET A 175 9.50 -1.49 4.50
C MET A 175 9.01 -0.84 5.81
N GLY A 176 8.00 -1.40 6.49
CA GLY A 176 7.41 -0.82 7.71
C GLY A 176 6.62 0.48 7.49
N ALA A 177 6.35 0.86 6.23
CA ALA A 177 5.69 2.10 5.86
C ALA A 177 4.15 1.96 5.86
N LEU A 178 3.59 1.60 7.02
CA LEU A 178 2.18 1.23 7.20
C LEU A 178 1.22 2.36 6.78
N ASP A 179 1.45 3.60 7.20
CA ASP A 179 0.66 4.78 6.80
C ASP A 179 0.54 4.89 5.26
N ARG A 180 1.63 4.61 4.53
CA ARG A 180 1.67 4.69 3.07
C ARG A 180 0.98 3.50 2.42
N ALA A 181 1.18 2.29 2.97
CA ALA A 181 0.49 1.09 2.52
C ALA A 181 -1.03 1.24 2.67
N GLN A 182 -1.47 1.75 3.83
CA GLN A 182 -2.87 2.01 4.14
C GLN A 182 -3.47 3.02 3.15
N ALA A 183 -2.80 4.15 2.93
CA ALA A 183 -3.27 5.18 2.00
C ALA A 183 -3.37 4.67 0.55
N LEU A 184 -2.41 3.84 0.10
CA LEU A 184 -2.45 3.21 -1.21
C LEU A 184 -3.64 2.27 -1.36
N LEU A 185 -3.87 1.39 -0.38
CA LEU A 185 -4.97 0.43 -0.39
C LEU A 185 -6.34 1.12 -0.33
N MET A 186 -6.49 2.14 0.51
CA MET A 186 -7.73 2.91 0.62
C MET A 186 -8.09 3.67 -0.66
N ALA A 187 -7.12 4.04 -1.51
CA ALA A 187 -7.38 4.71 -2.79
C ALA A 187 -8.18 3.85 -3.78
N THR A 188 -8.23 2.52 -3.58
CA THR A 188 -9.00 1.58 -4.43
C THR A 188 -10.33 1.13 -3.83
N GLY A 189 -10.52 1.38 -2.53
CA GLY A 189 -11.68 0.94 -1.75
C GLY A 189 -11.50 -0.43 -1.07
N ALA A 190 -12.04 -0.57 0.14
CA ALA A 190 -11.84 -1.75 1.01
C ALA A 190 -12.76 -2.96 0.69
N GLY A 191 -13.45 -2.95 -0.45
CA GLY A 191 -14.44 -3.98 -0.80
C GLY A 191 -13.83 -5.25 -1.41
N ASP A 192 -12.52 -5.33 -1.54
CA ASP A 192 -11.80 -6.51 -2.02
C ASP A 192 -11.20 -7.29 -0.82
N PRO A 193 -11.41 -8.61 -0.69
CA PRO A 193 -10.89 -9.39 0.44
C PRO A 193 -9.37 -9.38 0.59
N GLN A 194 -8.61 -9.37 -0.52
CA GLN A 194 -7.14 -9.35 -0.48
C GLN A 194 -6.62 -7.99 0.01
N ILE A 195 -7.28 -6.90 -0.39
CA ILE A 195 -6.99 -5.54 0.09
C ILE A 195 -7.36 -5.42 1.57
N PHE A 196 -8.55 -5.88 1.95
CA PHE A 196 -8.99 -5.85 3.34
C PHE A 196 -8.08 -6.65 4.27
N ARG A 197 -7.55 -7.79 3.81
CA ARG A 197 -6.55 -8.56 4.58
C ARG A 197 -5.35 -7.69 5.01
N ARG A 198 -4.75 -6.92 4.08
CA ARG A 198 -3.61 -6.04 4.41
C ARG A 198 -4.04 -4.87 5.29
N LEU A 199 -5.21 -4.28 5.04
CA LEU A 199 -5.76 -3.22 5.89
C LEU A 199 -6.01 -3.71 7.32
N PHE A 200 -6.47 -4.95 7.49
CA PHE A 200 -6.66 -5.58 8.80
C PHE A 200 -5.32 -5.82 9.51
N ASP A 201 -4.32 -6.33 8.80
CA ASP A 201 -2.96 -6.49 9.33
C ASP A 201 -2.36 -5.14 9.78
N ILE A 202 -2.53 -4.08 8.98
CA ILE A 202 -2.10 -2.72 9.35
C ILE A 202 -2.82 -2.25 10.61
N ALA A 203 -4.15 -2.39 10.67
CA ALA A 203 -4.95 -1.97 11.80
C ALA A 203 -4.53 -2.66 13.11
N LEU A 204 -4.24 -3.96 13.06
CA LEU A 204 -3.72 -4.72 14.20
C LEU A 204 -2.36 -4.19 14.67
N LEU A 205 -1.47 -3.81 13.74
CA LEU A 205 -0.16 -3.27 14.10
C LEU A 205 -0.23 -1.84 14.64
N GLU A 206 -1.15 -1.01 14.15
CA GLU A 206 -1.33 0.38 14.58
C GLU A 206 -2.19 0.52 15.85
N GLY A 207 -2.95 -0.51 16.22
CA GLY A 207 -3.90 -0.44 17.35
C GLY A 207 -5.29 0.08 16.97
N ASP A 208 -5.69 -0.04 15.70
CA ASP A 208 -7.01 0.34 15.18
C ASP A 208 -7.91 -0.89 14.90
N GLU A 209 -7.68 -2.00 15.63
CA GLU A 209 -8.40 -3.26 15.43
C GLU A 209 -9.92 -3.13 15.63
N SER A 210 -10.37 -2.27 16.54
CA SER A 210 -11.79 -2.05 16.81
C SER A 210 -12.53 -1.58 15.55
N ARG A 211 -11.99 -0.58 14.85
CA ARG A 211 -12.56 -0.07 13.60
C ARG A 211 -12.54 -1.12 12.50
N ALA A 212 -11.44 -1.87 12.38
CA ALA A 212 -11.31 -2.91 11.37
C ALA A 212 -12.30 -4.07 11.62
N CYS A 213 -12.52 -4.43 12.88
CA CYS A 213 -13.50 -5.44 13.26
C CYS A 213 -14.95 -5.01 13.01
N ASP A 214 -15.30 -3.74 13.22
CA ASP A 214 -16.61 -3.21 12.86
C ASP A 214 -16.88 -3.33 11.35
N ILE A 215 -15.89 -2.99 10.51
CA ILE A 215 -15.98 -3.14 9.04
C ILE A 215 -16.15 -4.61 8.67
N MET A 216 -15.37 -5.51 9.29
CA MET A 216 -15.46 -6.96 9.04
C MET A 216 -16.82 -7.54 9.43
N ASN A 217 -17.40 -7.08 10.54
CA ASN A 217 -18.68 -7.58 11.04
C ASN A 217 -19.87 -7.13 10.19
N THR A 218 -19.78 -5.97 9.55
CA THR A 218 -20.84 -5.40 8.73
C THR A 218 -20.72 -5.75 7.24
N THR A 219 -19.61 -6.39 6.83
CA THR A 219 -19.35 -6.72 5.42
C THR A 219 -19.17 -8.24 5.23
N PRO A 220 -20.19 -8.97 4.77
CA PRO A 220 -20.08 -10.41 4.54
C PRO A 220 -18.99 -10.76 3.51
N GLY A 221 -18.20 -11.80 3.79
CA GLY A 221 -17.24 -12.38 2.84
C GLY A 221 -15.87 -11.71 2.76
N ILE A 222 -15.58 -10.66 3.55
CA ILE A 222 -14.26 -10.00 3.54
C ILE A 222 -13.27 -10.55 4.58
N ALA A 223 -13.73 -11.39 5.51
CA ALA A 223 -12.89 -11.91 6.58
C ALA A 223 -11.70 -12.72 5.99
N PRO A 224 -10.44 -12.37 6.33
CA PRO A 224 -9.26 -12.98 5.71
C PRO A 224 -9.00 -14.41 6.19
N SER A 225 -9.52 -14.79 7.36
CA SER A 225 -9.41 -16.12 7.94
C SER A 225 -10.49 -16.35 8.99
N PHE A 226 -10.69 -17.62 9.39
CA PHE A 226 -11.58 -17.95 10.51
C PHE A 226 -11.08 -17.35 11.83
N ALA A 227 -9.77 -17.33 12.10
CA ALA A 227 -9.27 -16.67 13.32
C ALA A 227 -9.53 -15.17 13.34
N ALA A 228 -9.35 -14.47 12.22
CA ALA A 228 -9.67 -13.04 12.16
C ALA A 228 -11.17 -12.79 12.44
N ARG A 229 -12.04 -13.65 11.91
CA ARG A 229 -13.49 -13.60 12.18
C ARG A 229 -13.79 -13.85 13.66
N ILE A 230 -13.22 -14.88 14.25
CA ILE A 230 -13.39 -15.24 15.67
C ILE A 230 -12.89 -14.11 16.57
N PHE A 231 -11.70 -13.59 16.29
CA PHE A 231 -11.11 -12.45 16.99
C PHE A 231 -12.04 -11.24 16.96
N CYS A 232 -12.55 -10.86 15.78
CA CYS A 232 -13.43 -9.70 15.67
C CYS A 232 -14.81 -9.89 16.31
N LEU A 233 -15.37 -11.10 16.31
CA LEU A 233 -16.60 -11.39 17.06
C LEU A 233 -16.39 -11.14 18.55
N ALA A 234 -15.31 -11.69 19.12
CA ALA A 234 -14.95 -11.49 20.52
C ALA A 234 -14.64 -10.02 20.85
N GLN A 235 -13.85 -9.34 20.01
CA GLN A 235 -13.48 -7.93 20.18
C GLN A 235 -14.71 -7.01 20.22
N THR A 236 -15.74 -7.33 19.44
CA THR A 236 -17.03 -6.58 19.45
C THR A 236 -18.04 -7.08 20.49
N GLY A 237 -17.68 -8.07 21.31
CA GLY A 237 -18.46 -8.55 22.45
C GLY A 237 -19.39 -9.75 22.17
N ASP A 238 -19.40 -10.31 20.96
CA ASP A 238 -20.16 -11.52 20.64
C ASP A 238 -19.34 -12.80 20.94
N TRP A 239 -19.04 -12.99 22.23
CA TRP A 239 -18.25 -14.10 22.74
C TRP A 239 -18.87 -15.46 22.43
N ALA A 240 -20.20 -15.56 22.48
CA ALA A 240 -20.92 -16.79 22.18
C ALA A 240 -20.74 -17.20 20.71
N ALA A 241 -20.87 -16.26 19.77
CA ALA A 241 -20.62 -16.54 18.36
C ALA A 241 -19.15 -16.88 18.10
N ALA A 242 -18.20 -16.21 18.80
CA ALA A 242 -16.79 -16.51 18.70
C ALA A 242 -16.47 -17.96 19.14
N ALA A 243 -16.97 -18.39 20.30
CA ALA A 243 -16.76 -19.74 20.83
C ALA A 243 -17.37 -20.84 19.95
N ILE A 244 -18.60 -20.63 19.44
CA ILE A 244 -19.24 -21.56 18.49
C ILE A 244 -18.43 -21.64 17.19
N SER A 245 -17.99 -20.49 16.67
CA SER A 245 -17.18 -20.41 15.45
C SER A 245 -15.85 -21.14 15.61
N LEU A 246 -15.19 -21.01 16.77
CA LEU A 246 -13.96 -21.73 17.10
C LEU A 246 -14.20 -23.25 17.11
N SER A 247 -15.21 -23.72 17.85
CA SER A 247 -15.56 -25.15 17.92
C SER A 247 -15.86 -25.74 16.54
N GLY A 248 -16.55 -24.99 15.68
CA GLY A 248 -16.84 -25.39 14.30
C GLY A 248 -15.57 -25.45 13.44
N ALA A 249 -14.74 -24.40 13.50
CA ALA A 249 -13.50 -24.31 12.73
C ALA A 249 -12.50 -25.41 13.10
N GLU A 250 -12.38 -25.76 14.39
CA GLU A 250 -11.54 -26.86 14.86
C GLU A 250 -12.00 -28.21 14.32
N ARG A 251 -13.30 -28.54 14.47
CA ARG A 251 -13.85 -29.83 14.01
C ARG A 251 -13.72 -30.01 12.50
N LEU A 252 -13.85 -28.93 11.75
CA LEU A 252 -13.70 -28.91 10.29
C LEU A 252 -12.23 -28.75 9.84
N ARG A 253 -11.28 -28.61 10.77
CA ARG A 253 -9.84 -28.40 10.50
C ARG A 253 -9.56 -27.19 9.62
N LEU A 254 -10.31 -26.10 9.84
CA LEU A 254 -10.16 -24.82 9.14
C LEU A 254 -9.14 -23.89 9.82
N ILE A 255 -8.66 -24.27 11.01
CA ILE A 255 -7.57 -23.64 11.75
C ILE A 255 -6.58 -24.71 12.22
N SER A 256 -5.31 -24.35 12.41
CA SER A 256 -4.30 -25.27 12.94
C SER A 256 -4.51 -25.52 14.44
N ALA A 257 -3.91 -26.59 14.98
CA ALA A 257 -3.99 -26.91 16.40
C ALA A 257 -3.39 -25.80 17.28
N ASP A 258 -2.24 -25.25 16.90
CA ASP A 258 -1.59 -24.17 17.65
C ASP A 258 -2.43 -22.89 17.64
N GLN A 259 -3.07 -22.59 16.51
CA GLN A 259 -3.96 -21.43 16.39
C GLN A 259 -5.24 -21.63 17.21
N ALA A 260 -5.79 -22.85 17.22
CA ALA A 260 -6.92 -23.22 18.06
C ALA A 260 -6.59 -23.04 19.56
N LEU A 261 -5.43 -23.54 20.01
CA LEU A 261 -4.96 -23.38 21.38
C LEU A 261 -4.82 -21.90 21.78
N LEU A 262 -4.24 -21.08 20.89
CA LEU A 262 -4.12 -19.63 21.10
C LEU A 262 -5.49 -18.95 21.18
N MET A 263 -6.44 -19.32 20.30
CA MET A 263 -7.81 -18.78 20.38
C MET A 263 -8.54 -19.21 21.65
N GLN A 264 -8.32 -20.44 22.12
CA GLN A 264 -8.93 -20.92 23.37
C GLN A 264 -8.46 -20.07 24.56
N HIS A 265 -7.16 -19.82 24.68
CA HIS A 265 -6.61 -18.91 25.70
C HIS A 265 -7.14 -17.48 25.59
N PHE A 266 -7.50 -17.05 24.38
CA PHE A 266 -8.07 -15.72 24.16
C PHE A 266 -9.56 -15.62 24.54
N LEU A 267 -10.34 -16.67 24.32
CA LEU A 267 -11.80 -16.66 24.55
C LEU A 267 -12.20 -17.13 25.95
N ASP A 268 -11.35 -17.91 26.62
CA ASP A 268 -11.66 -18.57 27.89
C ASP A 268 -10.90 -17.92 29.04
N ASP A 269 -11.64 -17.36 30.00
CA ASP A 269 -11.10 -16.63 31.14
C ASP A 269 -10.39 -17.54 32.15
N THR A 270 -10.63 -18.85 32.10
CA THR A 270 -9.99 -19.81 33.00
C THR A 270 -8.47 -19.88 32.82
N PHE A 271 -7.96 -19.47 31.66
CA PHE A 271 -6.52 -19.47 31.38
C PHE A 271 -5.77 -18.28 31.98
N VAL A 272 -6.48 -17.22 32.41
CA VAL A 272 -5.85 -16.00 32.96
C VAL A 272 -4.96 -16.32 34.17
N ASP A 273 -5.36 -17.29 34.99
CA ASP A 273 -4.63 -17.70 36.21
C ASP A 273 -3.81 -18.99 36.04
N SER A 274 -3.81 -19.61 34.84
CA SER A 274 -3.18 -20.91 34.61
C SER A 274 -1.65 -20.87 34.76
N GLY A 275 -1.03 -19.71 34.53
CA GLY A 275 0.42 -19.54 34.46
C GLY A 275 1.07 -20.24 33.26
N GLU A 276 0.29 -20.81 32.34
CA GLU A 276 0.76 -21.47 31.14
C GLU A 276 1.31 -20.44 30.15
N VAL A 277 2.55 -20.64 29.68
CA VAL A 277 3.17 -19.78 28.67
C VAL A 277 3.09 -20.49 27.33
N LEU A 278 2.47 -19.82 26.35
CA LEU A 278 2.32 -20.37 25.01
C LEU A 278 3.56 -20.11 24.16
N GLU A 279 3.93 -21.11 23.36
CA GLU A 279 5.00 -20.96 22.37
C GLU A 279 4.51 -20.12 21.18
N PRO A 280 5.22 -19.04 20.80
CA PRO A 280 4.84 -18.20 19.67
C PRO A 280 4.89 -18.95 18.33
N SER A 281 3.82 -18.84 17.54
CA SER A 281 3.75 -19.40 16.18
C SER A 281 4.81 -18.78 15.25
N GLN A 282 5.42 -19.58 14.38
CA GLN A 282 6.32 -19.09 13.33
C GLN A 282 5.78 -19.43 11.92
N PRO A 283 5.67 -18.48 10.99
CA PRO A 283 5.98 -17.05 11.16
C PRO A 283 4.93 -16.34 12.04
N MET A 284 5.37 -15.30 12.76
CA MET A 284 4.49 -14.46 13.56
C MET A 284 3.59 -13.62 12.66
N THR A 285 2.27 -13.65 12.90
CA THR A 285 1.29 -12.81 12.20
C THR A 285 0.86 -11.63 13.08
N PRO A 286 0.44 -10.49 12.50
CA PRO A 286 -0.12 -9.37 13.27
C PRO A 286 -1.27 -9.77 14.20
N LEU A 287 -2.14 -10.68 13.73
CA LEU A 287 -3.26 -11.19 14.52
C LEU A 287 -2.78 -11.96 15.74
N ASN A 288 -1.87 -12.93 15.55
CA ASN A 288 -1.34 -13.71 16.67
C ASN A 288 -0.60 -12.81 17.65
N PHE A 289 0.22 -11.88 17.16
CA PHE A 289 0.93 -10.91 17.99
C PHE A 289 -0.03 -10.08 18.87
N ARG A 290 -1.13 -9.60 18.28
CA ARG A 290 -2.18 -8.87 19.01
C ARG A 290 -2.90 -9.75 20.05
N ILE A 291 -3.07 -11.03 19.77
CA ILE A 291 -3.70 -11.97 20.71
C ILE A 291 -2.77 -12.30 21.87
N PHE A 292 -1.47 -12.50 21.62
CA PHE A 292 -0.45 -12.64 22.67
C PHE A 292 -0.47 -11.44 23.64
N GLU A 293 -0.61 -10.22 23.12
CA GLU A 293 -0.78 -9.03 23.96
C GLU A 293 -2.10 -9.06 24.76
N ALA A 294 -3.20 -9.52 24.15
CA ALA A 294 -4.51 -9.59 24.80
C ALA A 294 -4.59 -10.64 25.92
N ILE A 295 -3.89 -11.77 25.80
CA ILE A 295 -3.82 -12.82 26.83
C ILE A 295 -2.77 -12.53 27.91
N GLY A 296 -2.16 -11.34 27.91
CA GLY A 296 -1.16 -10.96 28.92
C GLY A 296 0.23 -11.57 28.71
N GLN A 297 0.53 -12.06 27.51
CA GLN A 297 1.84 -12.62 27.14
C GLN A 297 2.47 -11.81 25.98
N PRO A 298 2.69 -10.48 26.15
CA PRO A 298 3.15 -9.62 25.06
C PRO A 298 4.54 -10.04 24.58
N LEU A 299 4.71 -10.02 23.25
CA LEU A 299 5.97 -10.38 22.60
C LEU A 299 6.79 -9.13 22.27
N PRO A 300 8.14 -9.19 22.34
CA PRO A 300 8.97 -8.09 21.89
C PRO A 300 8.91 -7.94 20.37
N SER A 301 8.87 -6.70 19.86
CA SER A 301 8.97 -6.42 18.41
C SER A 301 10.40 -6.62 17.86
N LEU A 302 11.40 -6.74 18.75
CA LEU A 302 12.78 -6.92 18.37
C LEU A 302 12.99 -8.33 17.82
N GLY A 303 13.55 -8.44 16.61
CA GLY A 303 13.73 -9.71 15.91
C GLY A 303 12.53 -10.14 15.04
N LEU A 304 11.40 -9.46 15.16
CA LEU A 304 10.27 -9.59 14.23
C LEU A 304 10.48 -8.70 12.98
N PRO A 305 9.72 -8.94 11.89
CA PRO A 305 9.69 -8.04 10.74
C PRO A 305 9.44 -6.59 11.16
N ILE A 306 10.05 -5.63 10.45
CA ILE A 306 10.10 -4.23 10.90
C ILE A 306 8.72 -3.59 11.07
N ALA A 307 7.70 -4.07 10.34
CA ALA A 307 6.31 -3.65 10.50
C ALA A 307 5.80 -3.76 11.96
N PHE A 308 6.26 -4.77 12.72
CA PHE A 308 5.85 -4.95 14.12
C PHE A 308 6.38 -3.85 15.06
N ALA A 309 7.44 -3.13 14.68
CA ALA A 309 7.91 -1.99 15.46
C ALA A 309 6.90 -0.83 15.49
N GLN A 310 5.91 -0.81 14.59
CA GLN A 310 4.85 0.20 14.61
C GLN A 310 3.95 0.05 15.85
N SER A 311 3.71 -1.18 16.31
CA SER A 311 2.94 -1.45 17.53
C SER A 311 3.58 -0.88 18.78
N ASP A 312 4.91 -0.75 18.77
CA ASP A 312 5.65 -0.15 19.88
C ASP A 312 5.44 1.37 19.96
N LEU A 313 5.10 2.06 18.86
CA LEU A 313 4.92 3.52 18.83
C LEU A 313 3.68 4.03 19.56
N ARG A 314 2.76 3.15 19.96
CA ARG A 314 1.52 3.52 20.66
C ARG A 314 1.79 4.18 22.01
N ALA A 315 1.05 5.24 22.32
CA ALA A 315 1.29 6.07 23.50
C ALA A 315 1.15 5.36 24.85
N ASN A 316 0.46 4.21 24.89
CA ASN A 316 0.34 3.35 26.07
C ASN A 316 1.64 2.59 26.40
N ASN A 317 2.59 2.50 25.47
CA ASN A 317 3.89 1.90 25.69
C ASN A 317 4.86 2.87 26.38
N GLY A 318 5.80 2.30 27.13
CA GLY A 318 6.87 3.06 27.77
C GLY A 318 7.69 3.88 26.77
N TRP A 319 8.09 5.09 27.16
CA TRP A 319 8.80 6.03 26.28
C TRP A 319 10.10 5.47 25.71
N LYS A 320 10.84 4.64 26.47
CA LYS A 320 12.05 3.98 25.98
C LYS A 320 11.76 3.08 24.76
N THR A 321 10.75 2.22 24.88
CA THR A 321 10.31 1.31 23.81
C THR A 321 9.89 2.09 22.58
N ARG A 322 9.11 3.17 22.77
CA ARG A 322 8.70 4.06 21.68
C ARG A 322 9.89 4.69 20.96
N LEU A 323 10.88 5.18 21.69
CA LEU A 323 12.09 5.75 21.10
C LEU A 323 12.89 4.70 20.31
N GLU A 324 13.16 3.54 20.89
CA GLU A 324 13.92 2.48 20.21
C GLU A 324 13.22 1.99 18.94
N ALA A 325 11.89 1.87 18.96
CA ALA A 325 11.09 1.55 17.78
C ALA A 325 11.11 2.69 16.74
N ALA A 326 10.95 3.93 17.17
CA ALA A 326 10.98 5.09 16.27
C ALA A 326 12.34 5.24 15.59
N GLU A 327 13.45 5.03 16.30
CA GLU A 327 14.79 5.02 15.72
C GLU A 327 14.95 3.90 14.69
N ARG A 328 14.51 2.67 15.02
CA ARG A 328 14.55 1.53 14.09
C ARG A 328 13.78 1.82 12.79
N LEU A 329 12.58 2.39 12.90
CA LEU A 329 11.73 2.74 11.77
C LEU A 329 12.30 3.91 10.95
N ALA A 330 12.80 4.95 11.61
CA ALA A 330 13.36 6.13 10.94
C ALA A 330 14.63 5.79 10.13
N ARG A 331 15.48 4.89 10.64
CA ARG A 331 16.70 4.43 9.95
C ARG A 331 16.45 3.79 8.59
N ILE A 332 15.25 3.24 8.37
CA ILE A 332 14.86 2.64 7.10
C ILE A 332 13.85 3.52 6.33
N GLY A 333 13.61 4.75 6.79
CA GLY A 333 12.65 5.68 6.18
C GLY A 333 11.18 5.27 6.30
N ALA A 334 10.84 4.38 7.24
CA ALA A 334 9.47 3.88 7.43
C ALA A 334 8.54 4.93 8.05
N ILE A 335 9.07 5.79 8.93
CA ILE A 335 8.34 6.91 9.55
C ILE A 335 8.96 8.25 9.15
N ASP A 336 8.15 9.29 9.25
CA ASP A 336 8.61 10.67 9.07
C ASP A 336 9.68 11.04 10.12
N PRO A 337 10.83 11.61 9.72
CA PRO A 337 11.87 12.05 10.65
C PRO A 337 11.38 13.08 11.68
N GLY A 338 10.41 13.92 11.32
CA GLY A 338 9.76 14.85 12.22
C GLY A 338 8.96 14.15 13.32
N ARG A 339 8.38 12.97 13.05
CA ARG A 339 7.73 12.13 14.08
C ARG A 339 8.75 11.63 15.11
N LEU A 340 9.92 11.14 14.67
CA LEU A 340 11.00 10.75 15.58
C LEU A 340 11.48 11.95 16.40
N ARG A 341 11.70 13.10 15.75
CA ARG A 341 12.08 14.35 16.40
C ARG A 341 11.09 14.74 17.50
N ALA A 342 9.79 14.64 17.24
CA ALA A 342 8.74 14.90 18.23
C ALA A 342 8.83 13.97 19.44
N ILE A 343 9.07 12.66 19.22
CA ILE A 343 9.19 11.67 20.31
C ILE A 343 10.41 11.96 21.20
N TYR A 344 11.54 12.42 20.63
CA TYR A 344 12.70 12.86 21.43
C TYR A 344 12.38 14.04 22.35
N ALA A 345 11.48 14.94 21.93
CA ALA A 345 11.13 16.15 22.67
C ALA A 345 10.16 15.92 23.83
N GLU A 346 9.43 14.79 23.87
CA GLU A 346 8.33 14.56 24.81
C GLU A 346 8.74 14.63 26.29
N GLN A 347 9.90 14.08 26.65
CA GLN A 347 10.32 13.95 28.05
C GLN A 347 11.82 14.20 28.20
N LYS A 348 12.25 14.59 29.40
CA LYS A 348 13.69 14.72 29.71
C LYS A 348 14.24 13.31 29.95
N PRO A 349 15.40 12.94 29.37
CA PRO A 349 15.98 11.62 29.59
C PRO A 349 16.13 11.32 31.09
N PRO A 350 15.56 10.20 31.60
CA PRO A 350 15.61 9.85 33.02
C PRO A 350 16.94 9.23 33.45
N ALA A 351 17.76 8.80 32.49
CA ALA A 351 19.02 8.11 32.70
C ALA A 351 20.03 8.49 31.60
N SER A 352 21.26 8.01 31.73
CA SER A 352 22.31 8.11 30.71
C SER A 352 22.41 6.82 29.88
N GLY A 353 23.08 6.92 28.73
CA GLY A 353 23.41 5.79 27.86
C GLY A 353 22.40 5.47 26.74
N GLY A 354 22.94 4.96 25.62
CA GLY A 354 22.15 4.46 24.49
C GLY A 354 21.21 5.52 23.88
N VAL A 355 19.92 5.18 23.83
CA VAL A 355 18.85 6.04 23.30
C VAL A 355 18.69 7.35 24.07
N TRP A 356 19.04 7.35 25.37
CA TRP A 356 18.92 8.54 26.21
C TRP A 356 19.93 9.64 25.88
N GLU A 357 21.15 9.27 25.51
CA GLU A 357 22.16 10.24 25.06
C GLU A 357 21.74 10.91 23.74
N ARG A 358 21.17 10.13 22.80
CA ARG A 358 20.63 10.69 21.55
C ARG A 358 19.46 11.64 21.81
N ALA A 359 18.53 11.24 22.68
CA ALA A 359 17.42 12.11 23.09
C ALA A 359 17.92 13.41 23.75
N GLY A 360 18.92 13.32 24.63
CA GLY A 360 19.56 14.48 25.25
C GLY A 360 20.23 15.40 24.24
N ALA A 361 21.06 14.84 23.36
CA ALA A 361 21.77 15.58 22.33
C ALA A 361 20.81 16.27 21.34
N MET A 362 19.74 15.58 20.92
CA MET A 362 18.71 16.15 20.05
C MET A 362 18.03 17.34 20.74
N ARG A 363 17.57 17.18 21.99
CA ARG A 363 16.93 18.28 22.73
C ARG A 363 17.85 19.49 22.91
N THR A 364 19.13 19.28 23.18
CA THR A 364 20.11 20.37 23.27
C THR A 364 20.27 21.08 21.93
N LEU A 365 20.35 20.33 20.83
CA LEU A 365 20.41 20.89 19.49
C LEU A 365 19.14 21.67 19.12
N GLU A 366 17.95 21.15 19.45
CA GLU A 366 16.68 21.86 19.20
C GLU A 366 16.61 23.19 19.95
N ALA A 367 17.01 23.21 21.23
CA ALA A 367 17.05 24.44 22.00
C ALA A 367 18.01 25.47 21.40
N ALA A 368 19.13 25.02 20.84
CA ALA A 368 20.13 25.87 20.18
C ALA A 368 19.65 26.39 18.82
N LEU A 369 18.96 25.55 18.03
CA LEU A 369 18.31 25.93 16.77
C LEU A 369 17.22 26.98 17.00
N ALA A 370 16.39 26.80 18.02
CA ALA A 370 15.35 27.76 18.39
C ALA A 370 15.93 29.13 18.81
N GLN A 371 17.17 29.17 19.31
CA GLN A 371 17.89 30.40 19.67
C GLN A 371 18.69 30.99 18.49
N GLY A 372 18.81 30.27 17.37
CA GLY A 372 19.59 30.69 16.21
C GLY A 372 21.10 30.50 16.36
N ASP A 373 21.58 29.76 17.38
CA ASP A 373 23.01 29.51 17.62
C ASP A 373 23.30 27.99 17.82
N PRO A 374 23.19 27.18 16.75
CA PRO A 374 23.46 25.75 16.84
C PRO A 374 24.95 25.40 16.89
N ALA A 375 25.86 26.37 16.79
CA ALA A 375 27.29 26.13 16.53
C ALA A 375 27.95 25.24 17.60
N ALA A 376 27.62 25.45 18.87
CA ALA A 376 28.16 24.66 19.97
C ALA A 376 27.52 23.25 20.10
N ALA A 377 26.23 23.13 19.79
CA ALA A 377 25.47 21.89 20.00
C ALA A 377 25.60 20.90 18.81
N LEU A 378 25.72 21.43 17.59
CA LEU A 378 25.67 20.63 16.36
C LEU A 378 26.77 19.56 16.26
N PRO A 379 28.07 19.85 16.53
CA PRO A 379 29.10 18.81 16.44
C PRO A 379 28.86 17.65 17.42
N ALA A 380 28.45 17.96 18.66
CA ALA A 380 28.19 16.95 19.68
C ALA A 380 26.99 16.07 19.31
N ALA A 381 25.91 16.66 18.81
CA ALA A 381 24.75 15.92 18.31
C ALA A 381 25.13 15.03 17.11
N PHE A 382 25.89 15.57 16.16
CA PHE A 382 26.38 14.81 15.01
C PHE A 382 27.20 13.59 15.43
N ASP A 383 28.16 13.76 16.34
CA ASP A 383 28.98 12.64 16.81
C ASP A 383 28.16 11.58 17.53
N GLN A 384 27.17 11.98 18.33
CA GLN A 384 26.27 11.07 19.04
C GLN A 384 25.39 10.24 18.09
N PHE A 385 24.83 10.86 17.04
CA PHE A 385 24.01 10.17 16.04
C PHE A 385 24.87 9.34 15.08
N ARG A 386 26.03 9.84 14.67
CA ARG A 386 27.00 9.10 13.84
C ARG A 386 27.50 7.84 14.55
N ALA A 387 27.76 7.90 15.86
CA ALA A 387 28.17 6.74 16.64
C ALA A 387 27.11 5.62 16.67
N ALA A 388 25.83 5.96 16.49
CA ALA A 388 24.73 5.01 16.37
C ALA A 388 24.40 4.62 14.92
N GLY A 389 25.12 5.15 13.92
CA GLY A 389 24.82 4.96 12.51
C GLY A 389 23.49 5.61 12.10
N MET A 390 23.25 6.83 12.59
CA MET A 390 22.01 7.62 12.39
C MET A 390 22.29 9.08 11.97
N ALA A 391 23.48 9.37 11.42
CA ALA A 391 23.80 10.73 10.97
C ALA A 391 22.91 11.18 9.81
N ASP A 392 22.47 10.25 8.97
CA ASP A 392 21.50 10.42 7.90
C ASP A 392 20.11 10.81 8.43
N VAL A 393 19.65 10.15 9.50
CA VAL A 393 18.40 10.47 10.18
C VAL A 393 18.49 11.85 10.84
N LEU A 394 19.62 12.18 11.47
CA LEU A 394 19.87 13.52 11.98
C LEU A 394 19.78 14.57 10.86
N ALA A 395 20.43 14.31 9.72
CA ALA A 395 20.35 15.21 8.56
C ALA A 395 18.89 15.44 8.14
N ALA A 396 18.09 14.38 8.07
CA ALA A 396 16.68 14.46 7.69
C ALA A 396 15.82 15.24 8.70
N MET A 397 16.22 15.26 9.97
CA MET A 397 15.50 15.99 11.03
C MET A 397 15.84 17.48 11.08
N VAL A 398 17.07 17.91 10.72
CA VAL A 398 17.53 19.27 11.01
C VAL A 398 18.16 20.04 9.85
N ALA A 399 18.56 19.41 8.74
CA ALA A 399 19.44 20.05 7.77
C ALA A 399 18.85 21.32 7.12
N ASP A 400 17.53 21.35 6.91
CA ASP A 400 16.77 22.52 6.46
C ASP A 400 17.06 23.75 7.34
N GLU A 401 16.92 23.58 8.66
CA GLU A 401 17.01 24.62 9.68
C GLU A 401 18.45 25.08 9.96
N LEU A 402 19.47 24.37 9.44
CA LEU A 402 20.87 24.70 9.69
C LEU A 402 21.30 25.95 8.91
N PRO A 403 21.88 26.97 9.57
CA PRO A 403 22.46 28.12 8.89
C PRO A 403 23.58 27.70 7.92
N PRO A 404 23.64 28.26 6.71
CA PRO A 404 24.62 27.83 5.70
C PRO A 404 26.05 28.30 6.01
N ASN A 405 26.22 29.34 6.84
CA ASN A 405 27.48 30.05 7.05
C ASN A 405 28.06 29.88 8.46
N LEU A 406 27.83 28.72 9.08
CA LEU A 406 28.51 28.37 10.33
C LEU A 406 30.02 28.20 10.09
N GLU A 407 30.82 28.54 11.09
CA GLU A 407 32.28 28.45 11.01
C GLU A 407 32.84 27.21 11.72
N GLY A 408 34.09 26.86 11.40
CA GLY A 408 34.82 25.76 12.03
C GLY A 408 34.12 24.40 11.86
N ARG A 409 34.22 23.56 12.89
CA ARG A 409 33.67 22.19 12.86
C ARG A 409 32.16 22.16 12.65
N ALA A 410 31.43 23.15 13.18
CA ALA A 410 29.98 23.26 12.99
C ALA A 410 29.62 23.54 11.53
N GLY A 411 30.39 24.39 10.84
CA GLY A 411 30.25 24.66 9.41
C GLY A 411 30.45 23.44 8.52
N GLU A 412 31.46 22.63 8.83
CA GLU A 412 31.72 21.36 8.13
C GLU A 412 30.56 20.38 8.30
N VAL A 413 30.13 20.14 9.54
CA VAL A 413 29.02 19.23 9.84
C VAL A 413 27.73 19.71 9.19
N ALA A 414 27.43 21.01 9.27
CA ALA A 414 26.25 21.58 8.62
C ALA A 414 26.31 21.39 7.10
N SER A 415 27.47 21.61 6.48
CA SER A 415 27.66 21.38 5.05
C SER A 415 27.42 19.92 4.66
N TRP A 416 27.91 18.95 5.43
CA TRP A 416 27.67 17.52 5.17
C TRP A 416 26.20 17.14 5.32
N LEU A 417 25.53 17.57 6.40
CA LEU A 417 24.12 17.26 6.64
C LEU A 417 23.22 17.89 5.57
N ARG A 418 23.51 19.14 5.17
CA ARG A 418 22.79 19.85 4.09
C ARG A 418 23.00 19.15 2.74
N GLN A 419 24.24 18.86 2.39
CA GLN A 419 24.56 18.16 1.15
C GLN A 419 23.93 16.76 1.10
N TRP A 420 23.89 16.04 2.22
CA TRP A 420 23.21 14.74 2.31
C TRP A 420 21.72 14.79 1.99
N GLN A 421 21.06 15.92 2.28
CA GLN A 421 19.66 16.21 1.96
C GLN A 421 19.48 16.90 0.59
N GLY A 422 20.55 17.05 -0.20
CA GLY A 422 20.51 17.76 -1.48
C GLY A 422 20.35 19.27 -1.35
N LEU A 423 20.56 19.82 -0.15
CA LEU A 423 20.50 21.26 0.11
C LEU A 423 21.84 21.92 -0.21
N PRO A 424 21.85 23.22 -0.59
CA PRO A 424 23.09 23.96 -0.78
C PRO A 424 23.96 23.95 0.47
N ALA A 425 25.23 23.56 0.31
CA ALA A 425 26.25 23.52 1.34
C ALA A 425 27.34 24.57 1.05
N ALA A 426 27.91 25.18 2.09
CA ALA A 426 28.97 26.18 1.91
C ALA A 426 30.29 25.55 1.45
N THR A 427 30.60 24.36 1.97
CA THR A 427 31.80 23.58 1.61
C THR A 427 31.41 22.16 1.21
N PRO A 428 30.80 21.97 0.02
CA PRO A 428 30.37 20.65 -0.42
C PRO A 428 31.58 19.72 -0.66
N LEU A 429 31.46 18.48 -0.23
CA LEU A 429 32.41 17.42 -0.55
C LEU A 429 32.25 17.05 -2.03
N PRO A 430 33.32 17.02 -2.84
CA PRO A 430 33.21 16.74 -4.27
C PRO A 430 32.74 15.30 -4.53
N THR A 431 31.83 15.12 -5.47
CA THR A 431 31.36 13.79 -5.88
C THR A 431 32.51 12.94 -6.42
N ASP A 432 32.57 11.67 -6.05
CA ASP A 432 33.58 10.73 -6.56
C ASP A 432 33.48 10.61 -8.10
N PRO A 433 34.57 10.82 -8.85
CA PRO A 433 34.55 10.76 -10.31
C PRO A 433 34.11 9.41 -10.87
N VAL A 434 34.30 8.30 -10.15
CA VAL A 434 33.85 6.96 -10.57
C VAL A 434 32.32 6.93 -10.73
N LEU A 435 31.58 7.62 -9.85
CA LEU A 435 30.12 7.71 -9.88
C LEU A 435 29.59 8.51 -11.09
N LEU A 436 30.45 9.31 -11.73
CA LEU A 436 30.12 10.12 -12.90
C LEU A 436 30.49 9.44 -14.23
N SER A 437 31.18 8.30 -14.18
CA SER A 437 31.79 7.67 -15.37
C SER A 437 30.87 6.77 -16.19
N GLY A 438 29.68 6.44 -15.67
CA GLY A 438 28.72 5.55 -16.35
C GLY A 438 28.06 6.20 -17.57
N GLN A 439 27.97 5.46 -18.67
CA GLN A 439 27.14 5.81 -19.83
C GLN A 439 26.31 4.59 -20.21
N THR A 440 25.06 4.57 -19.74
CA THR A 440 24.08 3.55 -20.13
C THR A 440 22.84 4.28 -20.60
N PRO A 441 22.51 4.29 -21.90
CA PRO A 441 21.26 4.88 -22.36
C PRO A 441 20.08 4.09 -21.76
N PRO A 442 19.00 4.77 -21.35
CA PRO A 442 17.81 4.10 -20.82
C PRO A 442 17.14 3.31 -21.96
N PRO A 443 16.43 2.20 -21.65
CA PRO A 443 15.68 1.51 -22.67
C PRO A 443 14.45 2.33 -23.11
N ALA A 444 14.06 2.18 -24.38
CA ALA A 444 12.91 2.89 -24.94
C ALA A 444 11.57 2.43 -24.33
N GLN A 445 11.49 1.16 -23.91
CA GLN A 445 10.37 0.52 -23.22
C GLN A 445 10.89 -0.18 -21.96
N ARG A 446 10.00 -0.73 -21.12
CA ARG A 446 10.37 -1.46 -19.90
C ARG A 446 11.19 -0.61 -18.92
N ARG A 447 10.86 0.69 -18.85
CA ARG A 447 11.57 1.68 -18.03
C ARG A 447 11.48 1.37 -16.53
N GLY A 448 10.36 0.79 -16.09
CA GLY A 448 10.15 0.37 -14.71
C GLY A 448 11.16 -0.67 -14.21
N GLU A 449 11.47 -1.68 -15.04
CA GLU A 449 12.47 -2.69 -14.69
C GLU A 449 13.88 -2.11 -14.69
N ALA A 450 14.18 -1.25 -15.67
CA ALA A 450 15.46 -0.54 -15.70
C ALA A 450 15.65 0.38 -14.49
N LEU A 451 14.58 1.03 -14.01
CA LEU A 451 14.59 1.82 -12.79
C LEU A 451 14.89 0.95 -11.57
N LEU A 452 14.17 -0.16 -11.38
CA LEU A 452 14.37 -1.08 -10.26
C LEU A 452 15.77 -1.70 -10.27
N ALA A 453 16.27 -2.12 -11.44
CA ALA A 453 17.63 -2.61 -11.59
C ALA A 453 18.69 -1.52 -11.28
N ALA A 454 18.46 -0.28 -11.73
CA ALA A 454 19.36 0.84 -11.44
C ALA A 454 19.42 1.16 -9.95
N MET A 455 18.29 1.09 -9.24
CA MET A 455 18.27 1.27 -7.79
C MET A 455 19.10 0.19 -7.08
N ALA A 456 18.97 -1.07 -7.50
CA ALA A 456 19.79 -2.17 -6.96
C ALA A 456 21.29 -1.98 -7.25
N ASP A 457 21.64 -1.48 -8.43
CA ASP A 457 23.02 -1.16 -8.81
C ASP A 457 23.60 -0.01 -8.00
N ILE A 458 22.82 1.05 -7.73
CA ILE A 458 23.21 2.18 -6.86
C ILE A 458 23.45 1.70 -5.44
N ASP A 459 22.55 0.86 -4.92
CA ASP A 459 22.64 0.31 -3.58
C ASP A 459 23.91 -0.55 -3.37
N ALA A 460 24.45 -1.17 -4.42
CA ALA A 460 25.72 -1.90 -4.35
C ALA A 460 26.93 -0.99 -4.02
N GLY A 461 26.79 0.33 -4.22
CA GLY A 461 27.79 1.32 -3.80
C GLY A 461 27.98 1.36 -2.28
N LEU A 462 26.94 1.02 -1.49
CA LEU A 462 27.07 0.88 -0.03
C LEU A 462 28.00 -0.26 0.37
N ASP A 463 28.15 -1.26 -0.49
CA ASP A 463 29.04 -2.41 -0.30
C ASP A 463 30.42 -2.20 -0.95
N GLY A 464 30.68 -0.99 -1.47
CA GLY A 464 31.96 -0.57 -2.05
C GLY A 464 32.08 -0.66 -3.57
N ASP A 465 31.06 -1.16 -4.29
CA ASP A 465 31.07 -1.23 -5.76
C ASP A 465 30.60 0.09 -6.39
N LEU A 466 31.44 1.12 -6.30
CA LEU A 466 31.14 2.45 -6.86
C LEU A 466 31.01 2.43 -8.39
N ALA A 467 31.69 1.50 -9.07
CA ALA A 467 31.59 1.37 -10.52
C ALA A 467 30.21 0.86 -10.95
N ARG A 468 29.65 -0.11 -10.22
CA ARG A 468 28.26 -0.56 -10.41
C ARG A 468 27.27 0.54 -10.07
N ALA A 469 27.47 1.25 -8.97
CA ALA A 469 26.64 2.39 -8.62
C ALA A 469 26.65 3.46 -9.72
N GLY A 470 27.81 3.80 -10.28
CA GLY A 470 27.95 4.73 -11.39
C GLY A 470 27.13 4.35 -12.64
N ARG A 471 27.01 3.05 -12.94
CA ARG A 471 26.13 2.58 -14.04
C ARG A 471 24.65 2.78 -13.72
N GLY A 472 24.21 2.45 -12.49
CA GLY A 472 22.84 2.70 -12.05
C GLY A 472 22.48 4.19 -12.08
N LEU A 473 23.39 5.06 -11.63
CA LEU A 473 23.23 6.52 -11.69
C LEU A 473 23.07 7.02 -13.14
N ALA A 474 23.84 6.47 -14.09
CA ALA A 474 23.70 6.81 -15.50
C ALA A 474 22.33 6.43 -16.06
N VAL A 475 21.79 5.27 -15.65
CA VAL A 475 20.43 4.85 -16.03
C VAL A 475 19.38 5.80 -15.46
N LEU A 476 19.49 6.20 -14.18
CA LEU A 476 18.56 7.18 -13.59
C LEU A 476 18.55 8.51 -14.36
N ARG A 477 19.74 9.04 -14.70
CA ARG A 477 19.85 10.25 -15.53
C ARG A 477 19.19 10.07 -16.90
N GLY A 478 19.42 8.92 -17.53
CA GLY A 478 18.74 8.55 -18.78
C GLY A 478 17.22 8.58 -18.67
N LEU A 479 16.67 8.09 -17.55
CA LEU A 479 15.23 8.10 -17.27
C LEU A 479 14.68 9.49 -16.89
N GLY A 480 15.51 10.54 -16.86
CA GLY A 480 15.12 11.89 -16.46
C GLY A 480 15.08 12.11 -14.94
N LEU A 481 15.69 11.21 -14.16
CA LEU A 481 15.77 11.26 -12.69
C LEU A 481 17.11 11.85 -12.22
N GLU A 482 17.51 12.98 -12.81
CA GLU A 482 18.82 13.61 -12.59
C GLU A 482 19.02 14.02 -11.13
N ALA A 483 18.02 14.65 -10.51
CA ALA A 483 18.08 15.07 -9.11
C ALA A 483 18.26 13.87 -8.16
N ASP A 484 17.61 12.74 -8.45
CA ASP A 484 17.75 11.51 -7.68
C ASP A 484 19.14 10.88 -7.84
N ALA A 485 19.67 10.90 -9.06
CA ALA A 485 21.02 10.43 -9.35
C ALA A 485 22.08 11.29 -8.65
N ASP A 486 21.95 12.62 -8.70
CA ASP A 486 22.93 13.52 -8.11
C ASP A 486 22.90 13.47 -6.58
N LEU A 487 21.70 13.37 -5.99
CA LEU A 487 21.56 13.14 -4.55
C LEU A 487 22.19 11.81 -4.13
N ALA A 488 21.91 10.71 -4.83
CA ALA A 488 22.49 9.41 -4.54
C ALA A 488 24.02 9.43 -4.67
N ALA A 489 24.56 10.09 -5.70
CA ALA A 489 26.00 10.24 -5.89
C ALA A 489 26.66 11.04 -4.76
N ALA A 490 26.02 12.12 -4.31
CA ALA A 490 26.46 12.91 -3.16
C ALA A 490 26.45 12.08 -1.87
N GLN A 491 25.36 11.33 -1.61
CA GLN A 491 25.25 10.46 -0.43
C GLN A 491 26.34 9.38 -0.43
N LEU A 492 26.56 8.68 -1.54
CA LEU A 492 27.63 7.68 -1.67
C LEU A 492 29.02 8.30 -1.39
N SER A 493 29.27 9.52 -1.88
CA SER A 493 30.54 10.23 -1.66
C SER A 493 30.72 10.69 -0.20
N LEU A 494 29.63 10.98 0.51
CA LEU A 494 29.60 11.40 1.91
C LEU A 494 29.61 10.23 2.91
N LEU A 495 29.41 8.99 2.47
CA LEU A 495 29.37 7.81 3.36
C LEU A 495 30.54 7.74 4.36
N PRO A 496 31.81 7.99 3.99
CA PRO A 496 32.94 7.89 4.92
C PRO A 496 32.88 8.88 6.09
N VAL A 497 32.24 10.04 5.91
CA VAL A 497 32.10 11.04 6.98
C VAL A 497 30.80 10.88 7.77
N MET A 498 29.76 10.34 7.14
CA MET A 498 28.43 10.12 7.73
C MET A 498 28.34 8.83 8.55
N THR A 499 29.16 7.84 8.23
CA THR A 499 29.22 6.57 8.96
C THR A 499 30.43 6.54 9.88
N LYS A 500 30.31 5.84 11.00
CA LYS A 500 31.49 5.48 11.80
C LYS A 500 32.19 4.32 11.09
N ALA A 501 33.51 4.40 10.91
CA ALA A 501 34.29 3.27 10.41
C ALA A 501 34.00 2.02 11.27
N PRO A 502 33.82 0.84 10.67
CA PRO A 502 33.66 -0.39 11.45
C PRO A 502 34.89 -0.54 12.37
N GLN A 503 34.64 -0.71 13.67
CA GLN A 503 35.69 -0.96 14.66
C GLN A 503 36.16 -2.41 14.59
#